data_AF-A0AAV9H919-F1
#
_entry.id   AF-A0AAV9H919-F1
#
_cell.length_a   1.000
_cell.length_b   1.000
_cell.length_c   1.000
_cell.angle_alpha   90.00
_cell.angle_beta   90.00
_cell.angle_gamma   90.00
#
_symmetry.space_group_name_H-M   'P 1'
#
loop_
_entity.id
_entity.type
_entity.pdbx_description
1 polymer ?
#
loop_
_entity_poly.entity_id
_entity_poly.type
_entity_poly.pdbx_seq_one_letter_code
_entity_poly.pdbx_strand_id
1 'polypeptide(L)'
;MKLTPVKIRGKRGNSKAWRPPDPSRVIKKRTAAMAEDEASVSSIGDQDASRRTKRQKSRNAGAPIERLPNEILERIAVLSENLNFMRSSVRIGLRLSNASFRLELMISAFGPTWDQWFGITIEDVDVLESQGRFWPSVRIKERTKERVQGRPILQSDLLACPWADINFILQAQQVWYRQDGKRRAYQQTLGWWFLEKFDRIQQEYGGPVAPLRRFEVADDISSYFETDWESFLVSFGANIDQYALSRRFSKPDPDKPGVGYVDVHPRVKIPHTILGGPPDWDKAKLLFWLIRGGASLHPDQTYELTSAGFDQIMIKGRSKNADDRFLAAVMLYLFTALGVFHRQWPSFLMPDKQREFEDTTKGIDLFAAHITDLGPSLGWGPPRTMDGIDPSIAHNKYIVLGPAN
;
A
#
# COMPACT_ATOMS: atom_id res chain seq x y z
N MET A 1 61.33 24.64 5.93
CA MET A 1 59.91 24.91 6.28
C MET A 1 59.59 24.18 7.57
N LYS A 2 59.13 24.89 8.62
CA LYS A 2 58.79 24.29 9.92
C LYS A 2 57.39 23.69 9.85
N LEU A 3 57.28 22.36 9.92
CA LEU A 3 55.99 21.65 9.96
C LEU A 3 55.41 21.74 11.37
N THR A 4 54.12 22.07 11.47
CA THR A 4 53.37 22.13 12.72
C THR A 4 53.12 20.72 13.26
N PRO A 5 53.37 20.46 14.56
CA PRO A 5 53.16 19.15 15.14
C PRO A 5 51.67 18.90 15.39
N VAL A 6 51.16 17.79 14.84
CA VAL A 6 49.80 17.30 15.08
C VAL A 6 49.74 16.63 16.46
N LYS A 7 49.07 17.28 17.42
CA LYS A 7 48.78 16.71 18.74
C LYS A 7 47.72 15.61 18.61
N ILE A 8 48.13 14.36 18.65
CA ILE A 8 47.22 13.21 18.78
C ILE A 8 46.70 13.17 20.23
N ARG A 9 45.39 13.38 20.38
CA ARG A 9 44.69 13.44 21.66
C ARG A 9 44.53 12.04 22.26
N GLY A 10 45.44 11.71 23.18
CA GLY A 10 45.18 10.90 24.38
C GLY A 10 44.68 9.46 24.18
N LYS A 11 45.62 8.51 24.21
CA LYS A 11 45.40 7.14 24.73
C LYS A 11 44.72 7.24 26.10
N ARG A 12 43.42 6.99 26.18
CA ARG A 12 42.73 6.66 27.45
C ARG A 12 42.89 5.16 27.69
N GLY A 13 43.32 4.84 28.90
CA GLY A 13 43.87 3.55 29.29
C GLY A 13 42.92 2.36 29.25
N ASN A 14 43.54 1.18 29.32
CA ASN A 14 42.99 -0.14 29.65
C ASN A 14 41.52 -0.35 29.26
N SER A 15 41.30 -0.78 28.02
CA SER A 15 40.12 -1.56 27.68
C SER A 15 40.06 -2.76 28.62
N LYS A 16 39.16 -2.73 29.60
CA LYS A 16 38.79 -3.95 30.33
C LYS A 16 38.30 -4.94 29.28
N ALA A 17 38.95 -6.09 29.19
CA ALA A 17 38.51 -7.19 28.33
C ALA A 17 37.03 -7.43 28.58
N TRP A 18 36.25 -7.44 27.50
CA TRP A 18 34.82 -7.70 27.56
C TRP A 18 34.59 -9.04 28.27
N ARG A 19 33.82 -9.01 29.37
CA ARG A 19 33.34 -10.21 30.04
C ARG A 19 31.83 -10.29 29.81
N PRO A 20 31.28 -11.47 29.47
CA PRO A 20 29.84 -11.64 29.36
C PRO A 20 29.15 -11.33 30.71
N PRO A 21 27.90 -10.83 30.69
CA PRO A 21 27.19 -10.45 31.91
C PRO A 21 26.99 -11.65 32.83
N ASP A 22 27.51 -11.57 34.05
CA ASP A 22 27.34 -12.60 35.08
C ASP A 22 25.85 -12.69 35.50
N PRO A 23 25.16 -13.83 35.27
CA PRO A 23 23.75 -13.99 35.59
C PRO A 23 23.44 -13.88 37.09
N SER A 24 24.43 -14.07 37.97
CA SER A 24 24.26 -13.93 39.42
C SER A 24 24.01 -12.48 39.88
N ARG A 25 24.39 -11.48 39.07
CA ARG A 25 24.15 -10.05 39.36
C ARG A 25 22.70 -9.63 39.15
N VAL A 26 21.95 -10.33 38.29
CA VAL A 26 20.53 -10.05 38.05
C VAL A 26 19.69 -10.52 39.24
N ILE A 27 20.09 -11.61 39.88
CA ILE A 27 19.39 -12.18 41.04
C ILE A 27 19.54 -11.28 42.28
N LYS A 28 20.75 -10.75 42.56
CA LYS A 28 20.96 -9.82 43.69
C LYS A 28 20.18 -8.51 43.57
N LYS A 29 19.88 -8.07 42.35
CA LYS A 29 19.10 -6.84 42.13
C LYS A 29 17.60 -7.04 42.38
N ARG A 30 17.10 -8.26 42.24
CA ARG A 30 15.72 -8.63 42.59
C ARG A 30 15.53 -8.82 44.09
N THR A 31 16.51 -9.39 44.80
CA THR A 31 16.42 -9.54 46.26
C THR A 31 16.57 -8.22 47.01
N ALA A 32 17.39 -7.28 46.52
CA ALA A 32 17.48 -5.94 47.11
C ALA A 32 16.19 -5.11 46.91
N ALA A 33 15.51 -5.27 45.77
CA ALA A 33 14.25 -4.57 45.51
C ALA A 33 13.06 -5.10 46.33
N MET A 34 13.12 -6.35 46.82
CA MET A 34 12.12 -6.93 47.71
C MET A 34 12.42 -6.72 49.20
N ALA A 35 13.64 -6.28 49.55
CA ALA A 35 14.04 -6.00 50.93
C ALA A 35 13.86 -4.52 51.34
N GLU A 36 13.48 -3.64 50.40
CA GLU A 36 13.24 -2.20 50.68
C GLU A 36 11.79 -1.89 51.10
N ASP A 37 10.87 -2.87 51.11
CA ASP A 37 9.46 -2.67 51.50
C ASP A 37 9.13 -2.97 52.97
N GLU A 38 10.08 -3.45 53.79
CA GLU A 38 9.85 -3.78 55.22
C GLU A 38 10.91 -3.22 56.21
N ALA A 39 11.40 -1.99 56.00
CA ALA A 39 12.23 -1.33 57.00
C ALA A 39 11.87 0.16 57.19
N SER A 40 10.88 0.37 58.06
CA SER A 40 10.82 1.39 59.12
C SER A 40 11.23 2.85 58.84
N VAL A 41 10.22 3.73 59.00
CA VAL A 41 10.15 4.83 59.99
C VAL A 41 11.42 5.10 60.82
N SER A 42 11.77 6.38 60.87
CA SER A 42 12.71 7.09 61.77
C SER A 42 14.21 7.07 61.44
N SER A 43 14.70 8.19 60.90
CA SER A 43 15.83 8.94 61.47
C SER A 43 16.11 10.18 60.63
N ILE A 44 16.03 11.32 61.30
CA ILE A 44 16.45 12.65 60.87
C ILE A 44 17.94 12.62 60.48
N GLY A 45 18.28 13.22 59.34
CA GLY A 45 19.63 13.20 58.76
C GLY A 45 19.77 14.19 57.61
N ASP A 46 19.70 15.48 57.95
CA ASP A 46 19.68 16.66 57.10
C ASP A 46 21.03 16.96 56.41
N GLN A 47 21.57 16.08 55.54
CA GLN A 47 22.79 16.42 54.77
C GLN A 47 22.86 15.94 53.31
N ASP A 48 21.88 15.19 52.78
CA ASP A 48 21.99 14.62 51.42
C ASP A 48 21.03 15.21 50.36
N ALA A 49 20.28 16.26 50.72
CA ALA A 49 19.33 16.92 49.82
C ALA A 49 20.00 17.68 48.64
N SER A 50 21.27 18.09 48.77
CA SER A 50 21.95 18.87 47.72
C SER A 50 22.52 18.03 46.57
N ARG A 51 22.76 16.72 46.79
CA ARG A 51 23.28 15.81 45.75
C ARG A 51 22.16 15.14 44.94
N ARG A 52 20.97 14.97 45.52
CA ARG A 52 19.82 14.35 44.83
C ARG A 52 19.16 15.30 43.80
N THR A 53 19.18 16.60 44.06
CA THR A 53 18.58 17.63 43.17
C THR A 53 19.37 17.88 41.88
N LYS A 54 20.69 17.65 41.86
CA LYS A 54 21.50 17.79 40.63
C LYS A 54 21.30 16.64 39.63
N ARG A 55 20.90 15.44 40.09
CA ARG A 55 20.67 14.26 39.23
C ARG A 55 19.28 14.20 38.59
N GLN A 56 18.31 14.97 39.08
CA GLN A 56 16.98 15.05 38.46
C GLN A 56 16.90 16.09 37.33
N LYS A 57 17.70 17.17 37.36
CA LYS A 57 17.71 18.18 36.30
C LYS A 57 18.21 17.67 34.94
N SER A 58 18.95 16.57 34.89
CA SER A 58 19.38 15.96 33.62
C SER A 58 18.38 14.98 33.01
N ARG A 59 17.29 14.62 33.71
CA ARG A 59 16.28 13.69 33.16
C ARG A 59 15.28 14.38 32.19
N ASN A 60 15.19 15.71 32.25
CA ASN A 60 14.35 16.54 31.36
C ASN A 60 15.14 17.21 30.21
N ALA A 61 16.28 16.62 29.82
CA ALA A 61 17.13 17.11 28.73
C ALA A 61 16.58 16.79 27.33
N GLY A 62 15.25 16.89 27.13
CA GLY A 62 14.68 16.90 25.78
C GLY A 62 14.93 18.23 25.10
N ALA A 63 15.12 18.20 23.77
CA ALA A 63 15.17 19.42 22.96
C ALA A 63 13.88 20.23 23.14
N PRO A 64 13.88 21.57 22.94
CA PRO A 64 12.69 22.41 23.14
C PRO A 64 11.44 21.89 22.42
N ILE A 65 11.62 21.36 21.20
CA ILE A 65 10.54 20.79 20.40
C ILE A 65 9.92 19.53 21.02
N GLU A 66 10.69 18.69 21.73
CA GLU A 66 10.16 17.47 22.38
C GLU A 66 9.24 17.78 23.56
N ARG A 67 9.30 19.02 24.08
CA ARG A 67 8.51 19.47 25.24
C ARG A 67 7.15 20.03 24.83
N LEU A 68 6.88 20.16 23.53
CA LEU A 68 5.60 20.65 23.05
C LEU A 68 4.47 19.67 23.38
N PRO A 69 3.22 20.16 23.54
CA PRO A 69 2.03 19.32 23.60
C PRO A 69 1.89 18.40 22.37
N ASN A 70 1.17 17.28 22.50
CA ASN A 70 1.01 16.31 21.42
C ASN A 70 0.36 16.97 20.19
N GLU A 71 -0.65 17.77 20.43
CA GLU A 71 -1.47 18.45 19.42
C GLU A 71 -0.62 19.38 18.55
N ILE A 72 0.36 20.04 19.17
CA ILE A 72 1.30 20.92 18.46
C ILE A 72 2.30 20.08 17.65
N LEU A 73 2.79 18.97 18.19
CA LEU A 73 3.68 18.06 17.46
C LEU A 73 2.99 17.44 16.25
N GLU A 74 1.73 17.01 16.40
CA GLU A 74 0.90 16.44 15.34
C GLU A 74 0.66 17.46 14.24
N ARG A 75 0.32 18.71 14.60
CA ARG A 75 0.13 19.79 13.63
C ARG A 75 1.41 20.17 12.91
N ILE A 76 2.55 20.21 13.60
CA ILE A 76 3.87 20.40 12.97
C ILE A 76 4.14 19.26 11.99
N ALA A 77 3.88 18.00 12.37
CA ALA A 77 4.12 16.85 11.52
C ALA A 77 3.27 16.91 10.23
N VAL A 78 1.96 17.17 10.34
CA VAL A 78 1.04 17.30 9.19
C VAL A 78 1.41 18.48 8.29
N LEU A 79 1.76 19.63 8.86
CA LEU A 79 2.15 20.81 8.09
C LEU A 79 3.53 20.68 7.44
N SER A 80 4.44 19.93 8.06
CA SER A 80 5.79 19.71 7.52
C SER A 80 5.80 18.77 6.32
N GLU A 81 4.75 17.95 6.16
CA GLU A 81 4.65 16.91 5.13
C GLU A 81 5.88 15.97 5.07
N ASN A 82 6.60 15.83 6.19
CA ASN A 82 7.90 15.18 6.22
C ASN A 82 7.96 14.14 7.35
N LEU A 83 7.92 12.86 6.99
CA LEU A 83 7.99 11.77 7.97
C LEU A 83 9.34 11.73 8.71
N ASN A 84 10.39 12.39 8.19
CA ASN A 84 11.66 12.50 8.90
C ASN A 84 11.53 13.29 10.20
N PHE A 85 10.50 14.14 10.34
CA PHE A 85 10.21 14.79 11.63
C PHE A 85 9.93 13.75 12.72
N MET A 86 9.10 12.74 12.44
CA MET A 86 8.82 11.65 13.37
C MET A 86 10.07 10.80 13.66
N ARG A 87 10.98 10.68 12.68
CA ARG A 87 12.23 9.93 12.80
C ARG A 87 13.36 10.71 13.49
N SER A 88 13.23 12.03 13.60
CA SER A 88 14.26 12.91 14.15
C SER A 88 14.55 12.67 15.64
N SER A 89 13.55 12.17 16.37
CA SER A 89 13.68 11.80 17.78
C SER A 89 12.79 10.62 18.11
N VAL A 90 13.34 9.64 18.85
CA VAL A 90 12.59 8.49 19.36
C VAL A 90 11.38 8.93 20.20
N ARG A 91 11.51 10.01 20.98
CA ARG A 91 10.42 10.52 21.81
C ARG A 91 9.30 11.12 20.97
N ILE A 92 9.64 11.88 19.94
CA ILE A 92 8.67 12.46 19.01
C ILE A 92 7.98 11.32 18.25
N GLY A 93 8.75 10.37 17.72
CA GLY A 93 8.21 9.20 17.02
C GLY A 93 7.27 8.37 17.88
N LEU A 94 7.59 8.14 19.16
CA LEU A 94 6.70 7.42 20.08
C LEU A 94 5.40 8.18 20.35
N ARG A 95 5.47 9.50 20.56
CA ARG A 95 4.27 10.33 20.79
C ARG A 95 3.37 10.41 19.55
N LEU A 96 3.98 10.44 18.37
CA LEU A 96 3.30 10.47 17.07
C LEU A 96 3.00 9.07 16.50
N SER A 97 3.20 8.00 17.28
CA SER A 97 2.89 6.64 16.84
C SER A 97 1.45 6.21 17.10
N ASN A 98 0.60 7.12 17.58
CA ASN A 98 -0.82 6.85 17.80
C ASN A 98 -1.52 6.50 16.46
N ALA A 99 -2.35 5.46 16.47
CA ALA A 99 -3.11 5.03 15.31
C ALA A 99 -4.03 6.14 14.79
N SER A 100 -4.67 6.91 15.67
CA SER A 100 -5.55 8.03 15.28
C SER A 100 -4.78 9.10 14.48
N PHE A 101 -3.58 9.45 14.93
CA PHE A 101 -2.73 10.41 14.23
C PHE A 101 -2.24 9.86 12.88
N ARG A 102 -1.87 8.57 12.82
CA ARG A 102 -1.48 7.93 11.55
C ARG A 102 -2.63 7.90 10.54
N LEU A 103 -3.87 7.69 11.01
CA LEU A 103 -5.06 7.74 10.17
C LEU A 103 -5.27 9.16 9.64
N GLU A 104 -5.19 10.16 10.50
CA GLU A 104 -5.29 11.57 10.10
C GLU A 104 -4.19 11.96 9.09
N LEU A 105 -2.97 11.49 9.30
CA LEU A 105 -1.86 11.73 8.39
C LEU A 105 -2.07 11.05 7.03
N MET A 106 -2.62 9.83 7.01
CA MET A 106 -3.00 9.12 5.79
C MET A 106 -4.11 9.86 5.04
N ILE A 107 -5.17 10.27 5.73
CA ILE A 107 -6.27 11.05 5.17
C ILE A 107 -5.77 12.41 4.67
N SER A 108 -4.86 13.08 5.38
CA SER A 108 -4.27 14.33 4.93
C SER A 108 -3.46 14.17 3.63
N ALA A 109 -2.82 13.01 3.42
CA ALA A 109 -2.02 12.75 2.24
C ALA A 109 -2.86 12.32 1.02
N PHE A 110 -3.84 11.43 1.22
CA PHE A 110 -4.65 10.83 0.16
C PHE A 110 -6.01 11.51 -0.05
N GLY A 111 -6.56 12.14 0.98
CA GLY A 111 -7.86 12.80 0.98
C GLY A 111 -8.06 13.78 -0.18
N PRO A 112 -7.10 14.65 -0.54
CA PRO A 112 -7.25 15.51 -1.71
C PRO A 112 -7.35 14.73 -3.03
N THR A 113 -6.67 13.58 -3.15
CA THR A 113 -6.78 12.71 -4.34
C THR A 113 -8.14 12.02 -4.38
N TRP A 114 -8.60 11.47 -3.24
CA TRP A 114 -9.92 10.86 -3.13
C TRP A 114 -11.04 11.89 -3.33
N ASP A 115 -10.90 13.12 -2.83
CA ASP A 115 -11.86 14.19 -3.07
C ASP A 115 -11.93 14.61 -4.54
N GLN A 116 -10.88 14.39 -5.33
CA GLN A 116 -10.99 14.65 -6.75
C GLN A 116 -11.59 13.47 -7.51
N TRP A 117 -11.29 12.22 -7.13
CA TRP A 117 -11.48 11.07 -8.02
C TRP A 117 -12.21 9.86 -7.45
N PHE A 118 -12.57 9.86 -6.16
CA PHE A 118 -13.18 8.69 -5.54
C PHE A 118 -14.45 8.26 -6.27
N GLY A 119 -14.51 6.98 -6.65
CA GLY A 119 -15.61 6.39 -7.38
C GLY A 119 -15.66 6.71 -8.88
N ILE A 120 -14.75 7.55 -9.39
CA ILE A 120 -14.64 7.86 -10.82
C ILE A 120 -13.71 6.84 -11.46
N THR A 121 -14.22 6.13 -12.46
CA THR A 121 -13.38 5.23 -13.26
C THR A 121 -12.53 6.04 -14.22
N ILE A 122 -11.36 5.51 -14.55
CA ILE A 122 -10.43 6.09 -15.51
C ILE A 122 -11.15 6.32 -16.87
N GLU A 123 -11.97 5.38 -17.35
CA GLU A 123 -12.73 5.55 -18.60
C GLU A 123 -13.74 6.71 -18.54
N ASP A 124 -14.41 6.89 -17.39
CA ASP A 124 -15.31 8.03 -17.21
C ASP A 124 -14.56 9.36 -17.25
N VAL A 125 -13.27 9.39 -16.87
CA VAL A 125 -12.42 10.57 -17.07
C VAL A 125 -12.26 10.91 -18.55
N ASP A 126 -12.02 9.91 -19.42
CA ASP A 126 -11.91 10.13 -20.87
C ASP A 126 -13.24 10.59 -21.49
N VAL A 127 -14.37 10.02 -21.05
CA VAL A 127 -15.70 10.44 -21.51
C VAL A 127 -16.00 11.88 -21.07
N LEU A 128 -15.70 12.23 -19.82
CA LEU A 128 -15.88 13.58 -19.31
C LEU A 128 -14.97 14.61 -20.00
N GLU A 129 -13.78 14.21 -20.46
CA GLU A 129 -12.90 15.02 -21.32
C GLU A 129 -13.54 15.31 -22.67
N SER A 130 -14.02 14.27 -23.36
CA SER A 130 -14.61 14.43 -24.70
C SER A 130 -15.85 15.35 -24.72
N GLN A 131 -16.53 15.49 -23.59
CA GLN A 131 -17.69 16.38 -23.43
C GLN A 131 -17.31 17.82 -23.06
N GLY A 132 -16.02 18.15 -22.91
CA GLY A 132 -15.54 19.47 -22.53
C GLY A 132 -15.99 19.92 -21.12
N ARG A 133 -16.58 19.01 -20.34
CA ARG A 133 -17.09 19.27 -18.99
C ARG A 133 -16.05 18.99 -17.91
N PHE A 134 -14.98 18.27 -18.23
CA PHE A 134 -13.87 17.99 -17.31
C PHE A 134 -12.53 17.79 -18.05
N TRP A 135 -11.43 17.85 -17.29
CA TRP A 135 -10.04 18.04 -17.74
C TRP A 135 -9.36 16.79 -18.37
N PRO A 136 -8.18 16.89 -19.03
CA PRO A 136 -7.80 15.97 -20.11
C PRO A 136 -7.23 14.60 -19.72
N SER A 137 -7.73 13.57 -20.42
CA SER A 137 -7.24 12.24 -20.81
C SER A 137 -6.46 11.38 -19.83
N VAL A 138 -6.79 10.09 -19.89
CA VAL A 138 -6.30 8.98 -19.06
C VAL A 138 -4.84 8.62 -19.24
N ARG A 139 -4.19 9.07 -20.31
CA ARG A 139 -2.79 9.39 -20.11
C ARG A 139 -2.80 10.67 -19.34
N ILE A 140 -2.63 10.58 -18.03
CA ILE A 140 -2.19 11.73 -17.24
C ILE A 140 -0.80 12.08 -17.80
N LYS A 141 -0.79 12.78 -18.94
CA LYS A 141 0.35 13.34 -19.62
C LYS A 141 1.11 14.10 -18.55
N GLU A 142 2.41 14.26 -18.71
CA GLU A 142 3.23 14.97 -17.72
C GLU A 142 2.57 16.29 -17.25
N ARG A 143 1.87 16.98 -18.17
CA ARG A 143 1.08 18.20 -17.93
C ARG A 143 -0.19 18.03 -17.09
N THR A 144 -0.85 16.88 -17.09
CA THR A 144 -2.02 16.60 -16.24
C THR A 144 -1.64 16.00 -14.89
N LYS A 145 -0.41 15.48 -14.72
CA LYS A 145 0.09 15.02 -13.42
C LYS A 145 0.22 16.15 -12.41
N GLU A 146 0.35 17.39 -12.90
CA GLU A 146 0.39 18.61 -12.11
C GLU A 146 -1.00 19.08 -11.65
N ARG A 147 -2.07 18.55 -12.26
CA ARG A 147 -3.47 18.94 -11.98
C ARG A 147 -4.20 17.97 -11.07
N VAL A 148 -3.61 16.80 -10.81
CA VAL A 148 -4.12 15.88 -9.80
C VAL A 148 -3.80 16.47 -8.44
N GLN A 149 -4.84 16.67 -7.63
CA GLN A 149 -4.69 17.11 -6.25
C GLN A 149 -4.15 15.96 -5.41
N GLY A 150 -3.33 16.30 -4.42
CA GLY A 150 -2.69 15.33 -3.54
C GLY A 150 -1.25 15.67 -3.25
N ARG A 151 -0.66 14.87 -2.37
CA ARG A 151 0.71 15.03 -1.90
C ARG A 151 1.52 13.80 -2.30
N PRO A 152 2.02 13.69 -3.54
CA PRO A 152 2.63 12.45 -4.04
C PRO A 152 3.85 12.01 -3.24
N ILE A 153 4.66 12.96 -2.76
CA ILE A 153 5.84 12.66 -1.94
C ILE A 153 5.40 12.06 -0.59
N LEU A 154 4.44 12.70 0.08
CA LEU A 154 3.92 12.21 1.35
C LEU A 154 3.20 10.86 1.20
N GLN A 155 2.38 10.68 0.14
CA GLN A 155 1.75 9.39 -0.17
C GLN A 155 2.80 8.29 -0.37
N SER A 156 3.88 8.58 -1.12
CA SER A 156 4.99 7.63 -1.33
C SER A 156 5.70 7.26 -0.03
N ASP A 157 6.01 8.27 0.79
CA ASP A 157 6.70 8.09 2.07
C ASP A 157 5.85 7.28 3.05
N LEU A 158 4.53 7.50 3.07
CA LEU A 158 3.58 6.77 3.90
C LEU A 158 3.45 5.32 3.45
N LEU A 159 3.33 5.05 2.15
CA LEU A 159 3.27 3.69 1.61
C LEU A 159 4.56 2.90 1.89
N ALA A 160 5.70 3.59 2.00
CA ALA A 160 6.96 2.97 2.38
C ALA A 160 7.07 2.63 3.88
N CYS A 161 6.13 3.08 4.72
CA CYS A 161 6.12 2.75 6.14
C CYS A 161 5.63 1.32 6.40
N PRO A 162 6.30 0.55 7.28
CA PRO A 162 5.90 -0.84 7.58
C PRO A 162 4.51 -1.00 8.20
N TRP A 163 3.94 0.07 8.75
CA TRP A 163 2.61 0.06 9.37
C TRP A 163 1.49 0.43 8.40
N ALA A 164 1.83 0.91 7.19
CA ALA A 164 0.86 1.30 6.17
C ALA A 164 0.47 0.09 5.31
N ASP A 165 -0.13 -0.91 5.95
CA ASP A 165 -0.69 -2.05 5.24
C ASP A 165 -2.02 -1.71 4.55
N ILE A 166 -2.50 -2.64 3.72
CA ILE A 166 -3.74 -2.44 2.96
C ILE A 166 -4.95 -2.21 3.88
N ASN A 167 -5.04 -2.91 5.02
CA ASN A 167 -6.15 -2.77 5.95
C ASN A 167 -6.19 -1.36 6.56
N PHE A 168 -5.01 -0.82 6.90
CA PHE A 168 -4.88 0.53 7.42
C PHE A 168 -5.24 1.58 6.37
N ILE A 169 -4.84 1.37 5.12
CA ILE A 169 -5.19 2.26 4.00
C ILE A 169 -6.71 2.27 3.76
N LEU A 170 -7.35 1.10 3.72
CA LEU A 170 -8.80 0.97 3.55
C LEU A 170 -9.56 1.57 4.74
N GLN A 171 -9.04 1.41 5.95
CA GLN A 171 -9.58 2.07 7.14
C GLN A 171 -9.53 3.60 7.02
N ALA A 172 -8.39 4.15 6.58
CA ALA A 172 -8.25 5.59 6.35
C ALA A 172 -9.23 6.09 5.27
N GLN A 173 -9.34 5.34 4.17
CA GLN A 173 -10.27 5.63 3.08
C GLN A 173 -11.73 5.60 3.58
N GLN A 174 -12.08 4.63 4.44
CA GLN A 174 -13.41 4.51 5.03
C GLN A 174 -13.76 5.68 5.96
N VAL A 175 -12.80 6.12 6.78
CA VAL A 175 -12.97 7.29 7.66
C VAL A 175 -13.17 8.54 6.82
N TRP A 176 -12.31 8.77 5.82
CA TRP A 176 -12.44 9.87 4.88
C TRP A 176 -13.81 9.86 4.17
N TYR A 177 -14.24 8.69 3.67
CA TYR A 177 -15.53 8.57 2.99
C TYR A 177 -16.70 8.95 3.89
N ARG A 178 -16.66 8.58 5.18
CA ARG A 178 -17.70 8.95 6.16
C ARG A 178 -17.72 10.44 6.49
N GLN A 179 -16.58 11.11 6.38
CA GLN A 179 -16.43 12.54 6.68
C GLN A 179 -16.80 13.39 5.45
N ASP A 180 -16.17 13.12 4.31
CA ASP A 180 -16.19 13.98 3.13
C ASP A 180 -16.82 13.29 1.89
N GLY A 181 -16.80 11.95 1.84
CA GLY A 181 -17.18 11.17 0.65
C GLY A 181 -18.66 10.74 0.54
N LYS A 182 -19.50 10.91 1.58
CA LYS A 182 -20.87 10.36 1.67
C LYS A 182 -21.83 10.66 0.51
N ARG A 183 -21.55 11.69 -0.29
CA ARG A 183 -22.38 12.07 -1.45
C ARG A 183 -21.89 11.47 -2.76
N ARG A 184 -20.78 10.74 -2.74
CA ARG A 184 -20.16 10.12 -3.90
C ARG A 184 -20.61 8.67 -3.98
N ALA A 185 -21.07 8.29 -5.15
CA ALA A 185 -21.31 6.90 -5.46
C ALA A 185 -19.97 6.21 -5.70
N TYR A 186 -19.86 4.97 -5.24
CA TYR A 186 -18.72 4.13 -5.54
C TYR A 186 -19.17 3.10 -6.57
N GLN A 187 -18.58 3.14 -7.76
CA GLN A 187 -18.84 2.13 -8.77
C GLN A 187 -17.97 0.93 -8.46
N GLN A 188 -18.53 -0.28 -8.39
CA GLN A 188 -17.73 -1.51 -8.34
C GLN A 188 -17.02 -1.77 -9.68
N THR A 189 -15.76 -2.18 -9.65
CA THR A 189 -14.99 -2.64 -10.83
C THR A 189 -15.21 -4.12 -11.14
N LEU A 190 -16.41 -4.66 -10.90
CA LEU A 190 -16.70 -6.07 -11.17
C LEU A 190 -16.37 -6.41 -12.65
N GLY A 191 -15.26 -7.14 -12.85
CA GLY A 191 -14.85 -7.68 -14.15
C GLY A 191 -13.98 -6.78 -15.05
N TRP A 192 -13.60 -5.58 -14.61
CA TRP A 192 -13.07 -4.55 -15.52
C TRP A 192 -11.63 -4.76 -16.02
N TRP A 193 -10.80 -5.45 -15.22
CA TRP A 193 -9.44 -5.87 -15.61
C TRP A 193 -9.38 -6.83 -16.81
N PHE A 194 -10.52 -7.42 -17.16
CA PHE A 194 -10.63 -8.50 -18.14
C PHE A 194 -11.57 -8.15 -19.31
N LEU A 195 -12.01 -6.89 -19.41
CA LEU A 195 -13.05 -6.45 -20.34
C LEU A 195 -12.69 -6.56 -21.83
N GLU A 196 -11.43 -6.78 -22.20
CA GLU A 196 -11.10 -7.15 -23.59
C GLU A 196 -11.90 -8.37 -24.07
N LYS A 197 -12.35 -9.23 -23.15
CA LYS A 197 -13.23 -10.35 -23.44
C LYS A 197 -14.71 -10.09 -23.19
N PHE A 198 -15.09 -9.12 -22.36
CA PHE A 198 -16.49 -8.73 -22.23
C PHE A 198 -17.00 -8.05 -23.49
N ASP A 199 -16.20 -7.23 -24.18
CA ASP A 199 -16.60 -6.70 -25.49
C ASP A 199 -16.79 -7.82 -26.53
N ARG A 200 -15.99 -8.89 -26.47
CA ARG A 200 -16.19 -10.09 -27.30
C ARG A 200 -17.44 -10.86 -26.90
N ILE A 201 -17.69 -11.08 -25.62
CA ILE A 201 -18.91 -11.74 -25.12
C ILE A 201 -20.14 -10.87 -25.43
N GLN A 202 -20.04 -9.54 -25.37
CA GLN A 202 -21.08 -8.60 -25.78
C GLN A 202 -21.38 -8.71 -27.28
N GLN A 203 -20.34 -8.79 -28.12
CA GLN A 203 -20.48 -9.00 -29.57
C GLN A 203 -21.04 -10.39 -29.91
N GLU A 204 -20.65 -11.42 -29.16
CA GLU A 204 -20.97 -12.83 -29.47
C GLU A 204 -22.36 -13.26 -28.94
N TYR A 205 -22.87 -12.62 -27.87
CA TYR A 205 -24.15 -12.98 -27.24
C TYR A 205 -25.31 -11.99 -27.46
N GLY A 206 -25.10 -10.86 -28.14
CA GLY A 206 -26.17 -10.03 -28.73
C GLY A 206 -27.27 -9.49 -27.80
N GLY A 207 -27.09 -9.59 -26.48
CA GLY A 207 -28.07 -9.18 -25.48
C GLY A 207 -27.75 -7.79 -24.89
N PRO A 208 -28.75 -6.93 -24.63
CA PRO A 208 -28.55 -5.73 -23.84
C PRO A 208 -28.29 -6.13 -22.39
N VAL A 209 -27.03 -6.36 -22.04
CA VAL A 209 -26.62 -6.42 -20.65
C VAL A 209 -26.72 -4.99 -20.13
N ALA A 210 -27.69 -4.73 -19.24
CA ALA A 210 -27.79 -3.45 -18.55
C ALA A 210 -26.39 -3.08 -18.04
N PRO A 211 -25.91 -1.84 -18.23
CA PRO A 211 -24.60 -1.47 -17.73
C PRO A 211 -24.60 -1.83 -16.24
N LEU A 212 -23.72 -2.76 -15.84
CA LEU A 212 -23.48 -3.14 -14.44
C LEU A 212 -22.84 -1.97 -13.66
N ARG A 213 -23.17 -0.72 -14.02
CA ARG A 213 -22.92 0.50 -13.25
C ARG A 213 -23.94 0.55 -12.13
N ARG A 214 -23.82 -0.34 -11.15
CA ARG A 214 -24.47 -0.11 -9.87
C ARG A 214 -23.65 0.93 -9.12
N PHE A 215 -24.17 2.14 -9.11
CA PHE A 215 -23.77 3.19 -8.20
C PHE A 215 -24.39 2.88 -6.85
N GLU A 216 -23.69 2.10 -6.05
CA GLU A 216 -24.09 1.85 -4.66
C GLU A 216 -23.37 2.84 -3.74
N VAL A 217 -24.06 3.24 -2.67
CA VAL A 217 -23.43 3.98 -1.57
C VAL A 217 -22.46 3.00 -0.91
N ALA A 218 -21.19 3.36 -0.80
CA ALA A 218 -20.19 2.48 -0.22
C ALA A 218 -20.33 2.44 1.30
N ASP A 219 -21.22 1.58 1.81
CA ASP A 219 -21.40 1.41 3.26
C ASP A 219 -20.13 0.84 3.93
N ASP A 220 -19.37 0.01 3.21
CA ASP A 220 -18.09 -0.57 3.66
C ASP A 220 -17.07 -0.74 2.52
N ILE A 221 -16.14 0.21 2.40
CA ILE A 221 -15.06 0.23 1.40
C ILE A 221 -14.20 -1.04 1.44
N SER A 222 -13.99 -1.61 2.63
CA SER A 222 -13.14 -2.80 2.77
C SER A 222 -13.81 -4.00 2.11
N SER A 223 -15.11 -4.17 2.32
CA SER A 223 -15.91 -5.23 1.66
C SER A 223 -15.90 -5.09 0.13
N TYR A 224 -16.01 -3.86 -0.39
CA TYR A 224 -15.90 -3.60 -1.82
C TYR A 224 -14.52 -3.98 -2.38
N PHE A 225 -13.45 -3.60 -1.68
CA PHE A 225 -12.09 -3.96 -2.07
C PHE A 225 -11.86 -5.48 -2.06
N GLU A 226 -12.32 -6.17 -1.00
CA GLU A 226 -12.18 -7.63 -0.92
C GLU A 226 -12.99 -8.33 -2.02
N THR A 227 -14.18 -7.83 -2.34
CA THR A 227 -14.97 -8.34 -3.48
C THR A 227 -14.23 -8.16 -4.82
N ASP A 228 -13.61 -7.00 -5.04
CA ASP A 228 -12.78 -6.73 -6.23
C ASP A 228 -11.57 -7.67 -6.29
N TRP A 229 -10.89 -7.87 -5.15
CA TRP A 229 -9.72 -8.74 -5.02
C TRP A 229 -10.07 -10.22 -5.26
N GLU A 230 -11.15 -10.72 -4.66
CA GLU A 230 -11.66 -12.08 -4.86
C GLU A 230 -12.07 -12.30 -6.31
N SER A 231 -12.79 -11.34 -6.89
CA SER A 231 -13.17 -11.37 -8.31
C SER A 231 -11.95 -11.41 -9.22
N PHE A 232 -10.90 -10.66 -8.88
CA PHE A 232 -9.62 -10.70 -9.58
C PHE A 232 -8.98 -12.09 -9.49
N LEU A 233 -8.92 -12.70 -8.30
CA LEU A 233 -8.32 -14.02 -8.12
C LEU A 233 -9.08 -15.12 -8.86
N VAL A 234 -10.41 -15.13 -8.81
CA VAL A 234 -11.25 -16.09 -9.53
C VAL A 234 -11.05 -15.96 -11.04
N SER A 235 -11.09 -14.73 -11.55
CA SER A 235 -10.91 -14.45 -12.96
C SER A 235 -9.50 -14.80 -13.43
N PHE A 236 -8.49 -14.52 -12.61
CA PHE A 236 -7.10 -14.88 -12.86
C PHE A 236 -6.94 -16.41 -12.94
N GLY A 237 -7.47 -17.15 -11.97
CA GLY A 237 -7.40 -18.61 -11.92
C GLY A 237 -8.12 -19.26 -13.11
N ALA A 238 -9.33 -18.80 -13.44
CA ALA A 238 -10.15 -19.34 -14.54
C ALA A 238 -9.53 -19.16 -15.93
N ASN A 239 -8.58 -18.23 -16.07
CA ASN A 239 -8.01 -17.86 -17.35
C ASN A 239 -6.48 -17.95 -17.34
N ILE A 240 -5.86 -18.58 -16.34
CA ILE A 240 -4.39 -18.65 -16.22
C ILE A 240 -3.72 -19.24 -17.48
N ASP A 241 -4.36 -20.25 -18.09
CA ASP A 241 -3.92 -20.87 -19.36
C ASP A 241 -4.10 -19.93 -20.58
N GLN A 242 -5.17 -19.13 -20.60
CA GLN A 242 -5.40 -18.14 -21.66
C GLN A 242 -4.56 -16.87 -21.46
N TYR A 243 -4.21 -16.58 -20.21
CA TYR A 243 -3.34 -15.49 -19.80
C TYR A 243 -1.88 -15.84 -19.93
N ALA A 244 -1.51 -17.05 -20.40
CA ALA A 244 -0.15 -17.49 -20.66
C ALA A 244 0.75 -16.28 -20.89
N LEU A 245 1.42 -15.80 -19.83
CA LEU A 245 1.88 -14.40 -19.75
C LEU A 245 2.87 -14.06 -20.87
N SER A 246 3.42 -15.11 -21.52
CA SER A 246 4.01 -15.12 -22.86
C SER A 246 3.32 -14.20 -23.89
N ARG A 247 1.98 -14.21 -24.01
CA ARG A 247 1.26 -13.35 -24.97
C ARG A 247 1.18 -11.88 -24.52
N ARG A 248 1.33 -11.56 -23.24
CA ARG A 248 1.35 -10.19 -22.70
C ARG A 248 2.75 -9.62 -22.45
N PHE A 249 3.82 -10.34 -22.81
CA PHE A 249 5.05 -9.68 -23.26
C PHE A 249 4.87 -9.00 -24.64
N SER A 250 3.69 -9.11 -25.27
CA SER A 250 3.27 -8.16 -26.30
C SER A 250 2.97 -6.82 -25.66
N LYS A 251 3.45 -5.73 -26.27
CA LYS A 251 3.26 -4.36 -25.78
C LYS A 251 1.79 -4.15 -25.38
N PRO A 252 1.46 -3.79 -24.12
CA PRO A 252 0.14 -3.29 -23.83
C PRO A 252 -0.13 -2.15 -24.81
N ASP A 253 -1.32 -2.17 -25.44
CA ASP A 253 -1.71 -1.10 -26.35
C ASP A 253 -1.51 0.22 -25.61
N PRO A 254 -0.51 1.03 -25.99
CA PRO A 254 -0.21 2.23 -25.22
C PRO A 254 -1.41 3.18 -25.26
N ASP A 255 -2.23 3.10 -26.32
CA ASP A 255 -3.37 3.98 -26.58
C ASP A 255 -4.63 3.56 -25.81
N LYS A 256 -4.64 2.37 -25.18
CA LYS A 256 -5.75 1.98 -24.31
C LYS A 256 -5.59 2.53 -22.89
N PRO A 257 -6.56 3.33 -22.40
CA PRO A 257 -6.61 3.75 -21.01
C PRO A 257 -6.54 2.52 -20.07
N GLY A 258 -5.62 2.52 -19.11
CA GLY A 258 -5.56 1.47 -18.11
C GLY A 258 -6.82 1.52 -17.25
N VAL A 259 -7.66 0.50 -17.30
CA VAL A 259 -8.96 0.51 -16.62
C VAL A 259 -8.75 0.43 -15.09
N GLY A 260 -9.33 1.37 -14.33
CA GLY A 260 -9.16 1.46 -12.87
C GLY A 260 -9.79 2.71 -12.24
N TYR A 261 -9.45 3.00 -10.98
CA TYR A 261 -9.75 4.26 -10.28
C TYR A 261 -8.50 5.14 -10.21
N VAL A 262 -8.67 6.36 -9.71
CA VAL A 262 -7.55 7.25 -9.35
C VAL A 262 -7.52 7.43 -7.83
N ASP A 263 -7.31 6.32 -7.11
CA ASP A 263 -7.21 6.33 -5.64
C ASP A 263 -5.86 6.87 -5.14
N VAL A 264 -4.84 6.88 -6.00
CA VAL A 264 -3.50 7.39 -5.66
C VAL A 264 -3.04 8.43 -6.66
N HIS A 265 -2.17 9.33 -6.21
CA HIS A 265 -1.59 10.32 -7.11
C HIS A 265 -0.71 9.61 -8.15
N PRO A 266 -0.75 9.96 -9.45
CA PRO A 266 0.02 9.26 -10.51
C PRO A 266 1.56 9.34 -10.38
N ARG A 267 2.04 10.17 -9.47
CA ARG A 267 3.46 10.37 -9.14
C ARG A 267 3.85 9.67 -7.84
N VAL A 268 2.93 8.92 -7.23
CA VAL A 268 3.24 8.03 -6.11
C VAL A 268 4.28 7.03 -6.55
N LYS A 269 5.28 6.83 -5.70
CA LYS A 269 6.26 5.76 -5.84
C LYS A 269 5.71 4.52 -5.14
N ILE A 270 5.76 3.41 -5.85
CA ILE A 270 5.42 2.11 -5.27
C ILE A 270 6.53 1.73 -4.28
N PRO A 271 6.22 1.23 -3.07
CA PRO A 271 7.26 0.83 -2.13
C PRO A 271 8.27 -0.16 -2.72
N HIS A 272 9.57 0.11 -2.55
CA HIS A 272 10.64 -0.76 -3.06
C HIS A 272 10.57 -2.17 -2.48
N THR A 273 10.05 -2.30 -1.26
CA THR A 273 9.81 -3.59 -0.59
C THR A 273 8.77 -4.45 -1.30
N ILE A 274 7.84 -3.83 -2.05
CA ILE A 274 6.85 -4.54 -2.87
C ILE A 274 7.47 -4.93 -4.22
N LEU A 275 8.22 -4.02 -4.85
CA LEU A 275 8.79 -4.25 -6.18
C LEU A 275 10.04 -5.12 -6.20
N GLY A 276 10.85 -5.11 -5.15
CA GLY A 276 12.12 -5.83 -5.08
C GLY A 276 12.23 -6.82 -3.91
N GLY A 277 11.25 -6.82 -3.00
CA GLY A 277 11.24 -7.71 -1.84
C GLY A 277 10.66 -9.10 -2.15
N PRO A 278 10.78 -10.04 -1.20
CA PRO A 278 10.15 -11.35 -1.34
C PRO A 278 8.62 -11.20 -1.43
N PRO A 279 7.95 -11.89 -2.35
CA PRO A 279 6.50 -11.82 -2.51
C PRO A 279 5.77 -12.41 -1.31
N ASP A 280 4.70 -11.74 -0.89
CA ASP A 280 3.73 -12.21 0.09
C ASP A 280 2.32 -11.73 -0.31
N TRP A 281 1.29 -12.31 0.31
CA TRP A 281 -0.10 -12.01 -0.04
C TRP A 281 -0.50 -10.57 0.30
N ASP A 282 0.07 -9.99 1.37
CA ASP A 282 -0.22 -8.61 1.78
C ASP A 282 0.36 -7.61 0.77
N LYS A 283 1.58 -7.85 0.29
CA LYS A 283 2.21 -7.08 -0.80
C LYS A 283 1.47 -7.26 -2.11
N ALA A 284 0.96 -8.46 -2.41
CA ALA A 284 0.16 -8.70 -3.61
C ALA A 284 -1.15 -7.90 -3.58
N LYS A 285 -1.88 -7.94 -2.45
CA LYS A 285 -3.09 -7.14 -2.22
C LYS A 285 -2.80 -5.64 -2.31
N LEU A 286 -1.72 -5.17 -1.67
CA LEU A 286 -1.33 -3.76 -1.71
C LEU A 286 -0.91 -3.33 -3.12
N LEU A 287 -0.17 -4.17 -3.85
CA LEU A 287 0.19 -3.91 -5.25
C LEU A 287 -1.06 -3.86 -6.13
N PHE A 288 -2.00 -4.77 -5.93
CA PHE A 288 -3.29 -4.75 -6.62
C PHE A 288 -4.04 -3.45 -6.35
N TRP A 289 -4.17 -3.02 -5.08
CA TRP A 289 -4.77 -1.74 -4.73
C TRP A 289 -4.07 -0.55 -5.42
N LEU A 290 -2.73 -0.55 -5.48
CA LEU A 290 -1.96 0.49 -6.15
C LEU A 290 -2.22 0.54 -7.66
N ILE A 291 -2.14 -0.60 -8.36
CA ILE A 291 -2.38 -0.64 -9.82
C ILE A 291 -3.84 -0.25 -10.10
N ARG A 292 -4.79 -0.76 -9.29
CA ARG A 292 -6.21 -0.41 -9.36
C ARG A 292 -6.46 1.08 -9.14
N GLY A 293 -5.68 1.70 -8.26
CA GLY A 293 -5.72 3.13 -7.97
C GLY A 293 -4.98 4.02 -8.96
N GLY A 294 -4.47 3.46 -10.07
CA GLY A 294 -3.79 4.20 -11.12
C GLY A 294 -2.31 4.48 -10.84
N ALA A 295 -1.69 3.76 -9.90
CA ALA A 295 -0.25 3.85 -9.67
C ALA A 295 0.52 3.45 -10.93
N SER A 296 1.64 4.12 -11.16
CA SER A 296 2.57 3.77 -12.23
C SER A 296 3.99 3.71 -11.69
N LEU A 297 4.86 2.98 -12.38
CA LEU A 297 6.27 2.95 -12.01
C LEU A 297 6.87 4.36 -12.13
N HIS A 298 7.46 4.82 -11.03
CA HIS A 298 8.14 6.10 -11.02
C HIS A 298 9.48 5.97 -11.79
N PRO A 299 9.96 7.02 -12.49
CA PRO A 299 11.18 6.95 -13.30
C PRO A 299 12.47 6.53 -12.57
N ASP A 300 12.52 6.66 -11.24
CA ASP A 300 13.66 6.24 -10.41
C ASP A 300 13.60 4.78 -9.96
N GLN A 301 12.49 4.08 -10.22
CA GLN A 301 12.31 2.68 -9.88
C GLN A 301 12.87 1.87 -11.04
N THR A 302 14.17 1.64 -11.05
CA THR A 302 14.84 1.11 -12.24
C THR A 302 14.53 -0.38 -12.49
N TYR A 303 14.94 -0.89 -13.65
CA TYR A 303 14.75 -2.30 -13.99
C TYR A 303 15.50 -3.22 -13.03
N GLU A 304 16.61 -2.78 -12.42
CA GLU A 304 17.37 -3.59 -11.45
C GLU A 304 16.53 -3.88 -10.20
N LEU A 305 15.74 -2.91 -9.74
CA LEU A 305 14.83 -3.10 -8.60
C LEU A 305 13.77 -4.15 -8.94
N THR A 306 13.12 -4.02 -10.09
CA THR A 306 12.06 -4.93 -10.51
C THR A 306 12.59 -6.29 -10.98
N SER A 307 13.83 -6.37 -11.46
CA SER A 307 14.54 -7.62 -11.75
C SER A 307 14.83 -8.39 -10.47
N ALA A 308 15.26 -7.72 -9.40
CA ALA A 308 15.44 -8.37 -8.11
C ALA A 308 14.12 -8.95 -7.58
N GLY A 309 13.01 -8.22 -7.71
CA GLY A 309 11.68 -8.72 -7.35
C GLY A 309 11.23 -9.88 -8.23
N PHE A 310 11.46 -9.79 -9.54
CA PHE A 310 11.19 -10.89 -10.47
C PHE A 310 11.92 -12.17 -10.03
N ASP A 311 13.22 -12.08 -9.72
CA ASP A 311 14.00 -13.24 -9.29
C ASP A 311 13.42 -13.87 -8.00
N GLN A 312 12.98 -13.05 -7.04
CA GLN A 312 12.28 -13.53 -5.84
C GLN A 312 10.95 -14.22 -6.17
N ILE A 313 10.19 -13.66 -7.12
CA ILE A 313 8.96 -14.26 -7.59
C ILE A 313 9.23 -15.61 -8.27
N MET A 314 10.26 -15.72 -9.09
CA MET A 314 10.65 -16.98 -9.74
C MET A 314 11.13 -18.04 -8.75
N ILE A 315 11.85 -17.64 -7.70
CA ILE A 315 12.21 -18.55 -6.59
C ILE A 315 10.94 -19.13 -5.97
N LYS A 316 9.92 -18.30 -5.69
CA LYS A 316 8.64 -18.77 -5.15
C LYS A 316 7.86 -19.62 -6.15
N GLY A 317 7.90 -19.28 -7.43
CA GLY A 317 7.27 -20.04 -8.53
C GLY A 317 7.87 -21.43 -8.73
N ARG A 318 9.11 -21.65 -8.29
CA ARG A 318 9.77 -22.98 -8.27
C ARG A 318 9.52 -23.76 -6.97
N SER A 319 8.78 -23.19 -6.02
CA SER A 319 8.41 -23.86 -4.76
C SER A 319 7.55 -25.10 -5.03
N LYS A 320 7.71 -26.13 -4.18
CA LYS A 320 6.81 -27.30 -4.18
C LYS A 320 5.43 -26.96 -3.61
N ASN A 321 5.33 -25.89 -2.82
CA ASN A 321 4.07 -25.44 -2.25
C ASN A 321 3.19 -24.83 -3.36
N ALA A 322 1.96 -25.31 -3.44
CA ALA A 322 0.95 -24.84 -4.38
C ALA A 322 0.60 -23.35 -4.19
N ASP A 323 0.43 -22.92 -2.94
CA ASP A 323 0.09 -21.52 -2.62
C ASP A 323 1.21 -20.54 -3.02
N ASP A 324 2.46 -20.97 -2.86
CA ASP A 324 3.63 -20.20 -3.27
C ASP A 324 3.70 -19.99 -4.78
N ARG A 325 3.39 -21.05 -5.55
CA ARG A 325 3.32 -20.99 -7.02
C ARG A 325 2.19 -20.09 -7.47
N PHE A 326 1.03 -20.19 -6.82
CA PHE A 326 -0.12 -19.34 -7.15
C PHE A 326 0.16 -17.87 -6.86
N LEU A 327 0.73 -17.56 -5.69
CA LEU A 327 1.17 -16.20 -5.35
C LEU A 327 2.20 -15.67 -6.34
N ALA A 328 3.15 -16.50 -6.78
CA ALA A 328 4.12 -16.11 -7.80
C ALA A 328 3.45 -15.74 -9.13
N ALA A 329 2.48 -16.55 -9.57
CA ALA A 329 1.71 -16.28 -10.78
C ALA A 329 0.92 -14.97 -10.68
N VAL A 330 0.25 -14.73 -9.54
CA VAL A 330 -0.47 -13.48 -9.27
C VAL A 330 0.48 -12.28 -9.31
N MET A 331 1.63 -12.36 -8.65
CA MET A 331 2.62 -11.28 -8.64
C MET A 331 3.18 -10.97 -10.04
N LEU A 332 3.45 -11.99 -10.85
CA LEU A 332 3.90 -11.81 -12.25
C LEU A 332 2.83 -11.12 -13.10
N TYR A 333 1.56 -11.47 -12.89
CA TYR A 333 0.46 -10.77 -13.55
C TYR A 333 0.40 -9.30 -13.14
N LEU A 334 0.51 -9.00 -11.83
CA LEU A 334 0.51 -7.63 -11.35
C LEU A 334 1.71 -6.83 -11.87
N PHE A 335 2.91 -7.42 -11.96
CA PHE A 335 4.09 -6.80 -12.58
C PHE A 335 3.86 -6.50 -14.07
N THR A 336 3.18 -7.41 -14.77
CA THR A 336 2.80 -7.22 -16.17
C THR A 336 1.79 -6.08 -16.32
N ALA A 337 0.76 -6.05 -15.47
CA ALA A 337 -0.26 -5.00 -15.45
C ALA A 337 0.33 -3.62 -15.14
N LEU A 338 1.33 -3.57 -14.25
CA LEU A 338 2.10 -2.37 -13.95
C LEU A 338 3.03 -1.93 -15.11
N GLY A 339 3.25 -2.79 -16.10
CA GLY A 339 4.08 -2.51 -17.27
C GLY A 339 5.58 -2.60 -17.00
N VAL A 340 5.99 -3.35 -15.97
CA VAL A 340 7.41 -3.53 -15.55
C VAL A 340 8.30 -3.91 -16.73
N PHE A 341 7.92 -4.98 -17.43
CA PHE A 341 8.71 -5.58 -18.50
C PHE A 341 8.77 -4.74 -19.77
N HIS A 342 7.79 -3.86 -19.98
CA HIS A 342 7.65 -3.10 -21.22
C HIS A 342 8.26 -1.72 -21.16
N ARG A 343 8.18 -1.09 -19.99
CA ARG A 343 8.54 0.32 -19.82
C ARG A 343 9.97 0.51 -19.34
N GLN A 344 10.51 -0.45 -18.58
CA GLN A 344 11.77 -0.26 -17.88
C GLN A 344 12.85 -1.24 -18.30
N TRP A 345 12.46 -2.45 -18.70
CA TRP A 345 13.44 -3.50 -18.97
C TRP A 345 14.10 -3.32 -20.33
N PRO A 346 15.44 -3.41 -20.40
CA PRO A 346 16.14 -3.45 -21.66
C PRO A 346 15.69 -4.62 -22.55
N SER A 347 15.48 -4.36 -23.83
CA SER A 347 14.98 -5.36 -24.80
C SER A 347 15.86 -6.61 -24.88
N PHE A 348 17.17 -6.49 -24.64
CA PHE A 348 18.10 -7.60 -24.68
C PHE A 348 17.93 -8.61 -23.52
N LEU A 349 17.33 -8.20 -22.40
CA LEU A 349 17.07 -9.10 -21.25
C LEU A 349 15.79 -9.92 -21.43
N MET A 350 14.87 -9.45 -22.27
CA MET A 350 13.54 -10.02 -22.42
C MET A 350 13.54 -11.49 -22.87
N PRO A 351 14.34 -11.92 -23.87
CA PRO A 351 14.32 -13.32 -24.30
C PRO A 351 14.75 -14.31 -23.22
N ASP A 352 15.75 -13.95 -22.40
CA ASP A 352 16.26 -14.81 -21.33
C ASP A 352 15.24 -14.91 -20.19
N LYS A 353 14.65 -13.79 -19.81
CA LYS A 353 13.66 -13.72 -18.73
C LYS A 353 12.34 -14.34 -19.13
N GLN A 354 11.95 -14.23 -20.40
CA GLN A 354 10.81 -14.95 -20.95
C GLN A 354 11.02 -16.47 -20.91
N ARG A 355 12.22 -16.97 -21.23
CA ARG A 355 12.54 -18.40 -21.11
C ARG A 355 12.47 -18.88 -19.65
N GLU A 356 13.08 -18.14 -18.72
CA GLU A 356 13.01 -18.46 -17.29
C GLU A 356 11.55 -18.51 -16.79
N PHE A 357 10.73 -17.58 -17.27
CA PHE A 357 9.30 -17.53 -17.01
C PHE A 357 8.58 -18.76 -17.55
N GLU A 358 8.73 -19.07 -18.84
CA GLU A 358 8.08 -20.20 -19.51
C GLU A 358 8.42 -21.54 -18.86
N ASP A 359 9.66 -21.72 -18.44
CA ASP A 359 10.08 -22.94 -17.73
C ASP A 359 9.46 -23.07 -16.35
N THR A 360 9.17 -21.95 -15.68
CA THR A 360 8.52 -21.94 -14.38
C THR A 360 7.01 -22.14 -14.51
N THR A 361 6.37 -21.55 -15.52
CA THR A 361 4.91 -21.67 -15.72
C THR A 361 4.46 -23.01 -16.26
N LYS A 362 5.31 -23.74 -17.00
CA LYS A 362 5.04 -25.16 -17.32
C LYS A 362 4.75 -26.00 -16.06
N GLY A 363 5.28 -25.58 -14.90
CA GLY A 363 4.98 -26.19 -13.60
C GLY A 363 3.71 -25.69 -12.90
N ILE A 364 3.13 -24.57 -13.35
CA ILE A 364 1.94 -23.91 -12.78
C ILE A 364 0.65 -24.37 -13.48
N ASP A 365 0.69 -24.68 -14.77
CA ASP A 365 -0.47 -25.17 -15.55
C ASP A 365 -1.08 -26.46 -14.96
N LEU A 366 -0.27 -27.27 -14.26
CA LEU A 366 -0.74 -28.46 -13.51
C LEU A 366 -1.57 -28.12 -12.26
N PHE A 367 -1.44 -26.91 -11.73
CA PHE A 367 -2.14 -26.46 -10.52
C PHE A 367 -3.45 -25.73 -10.82
N ALA A 368 -3.53 -25.06 -11.97
CA ALA A 368 -4.76 -24.42 -12.47
C ALA A 368 -5.93 -25.41 -12.51
N ALA A 369 -5.68 -26.61 -13.04
CA ALA A 369 -6.63 -27.72 -13.06
C ALA A 369 -7.13 -28.13 -11.65
N HIS A 370 -6.34 -27.90 -10.60
CA HIS A 370 -6.69 -28.24 -9.22
C HIS A 370 -7.52 -27.17 -8.51
N ILE A 371 -7.33 -25.88 -8.82
CA ILE A 371 -8.16 -24.78 -8.28
C ILE A 371 -9.59 -24.87 -8.82
N THR A 372 -9.76 -25.21 -10.10
CA THR A 372 -11.09 -25.39 -10.71
C THR A 372 -11.89 -26.52 -10.04
N ASP A 373 -11.20 -27.55 -9.54
CA ASP A 373 -11.79 -28.66 -8.78
C ASP A 373 -12.04 -28.32 -7.29
N LEU A 374 -11.26 -27.41 -6.70
CA LEU A 374 -11.36 -27.03 -5.29
C LEU A 374 -12.34 -25.91 -4.99
N GLY A 375 -12.83 -25.18 -6.01
CA GLY A 375 -13.84 -24.11 -5.87
C GLY A 375 -14.98 -24.45 -4.90
N PRO A 376 -15.61 -25.64 -5.00
CA PRO A 376 -16.68 -26.03 -4.07
C PRO A 376 -16.22 -26.30 -2.62
N SER A 377 -14.96 -26.67 -2.41
CA SER A 377 -14.42 -27.12 -1.11
C SER A 377 -13.83 -26.00 -0.24
N LEU A 378 -13.44 -24.88 -0.85
CA LEU A 378 -12.93 -23.69 -0.15
C LEU A 378 -14.06 -22.76 0.33
N GLY A 379 -15.33 -23.17 0.22
CA GLY A 379 -16.49 -22.35 0.57
C GLY A 379 -16.88 -21.31 -0.51
N TRP A 380 -16.27 -21.39 -1.69
CA TRP A 380 -16.63 -20.56 -2.84
C TRP A 380 -17.83 -21.22 -3.49
N GLY A 381 -19.01 -20.93 -2.94
CA GLY A 381 -20.25 -21.35 -3.57
C GLY A 381 -20.31 -20.83 -5.02
N PRO A 382 -21.03 -21.53 -5.92
CA PRO A 382 -21.30 -20.97 -7.23
C PRO A 382 -21.87 -19.55 -7.06
N PRO A 383 -21.57 -18.60 -7.97
CA PRO A 383 -22.17 -17.27 -7.93
C PRO A 383 -23.68 -17.48 -7.78
N ARG A 384 -24.27 -16.96 -6.69
CA ARG A 384 -25.70 -17.08 -6.44
C ARG A 384 -26.40 -16.61 -7.70
N THR A 385 -27.11 -17.51 -8.38
CA THR A 385 -28.02 -17.10 -9.44
C THR A 385 -29.01 -16.13 -8.80
N MET A 386 -29.13 -14.92 -9.36
CA MET A 386 -30.04 -13.88 -8.89
C MET A 386 -31.49 -14.26 -9.23
N ASP A 387 -32.01 -15.34 -8.65
CA ASP A 387 -33.39 -15.79 -8.84
C ASP A 387 -34.35 -15.19 -7.80
N GLY A 388 -33.97 -14.10 -7.11
CA GLY A 388 -34.69 -13.62 -5.93
C GLY A 388 -34.83 -12.09 -5.79
N ILE A 389 -34.67 -11.30 -6.84
CA ILE A 389 -34.97 -9.86 -6.77
C ILE A 389 -36.37 -9.61 -7.31
N ASP A 390 -37.27 -9.24 -6.40
CA ASP A 390 -38.60 -8.75 -6.70
C ASP A 390 -38.53 -7.52 -7.63
N PRO A 391 -39.08 -7.60 -8.87
CA PRO A 391 -39.03 -6.50 -9.83
C PRO A 391 -39.85 -5.27 -9.41
N SER A 392 -40.59 -5.32 -8.29
CA SER A 392 -41.40 -4.19 -7.82
C SER A 392 -40.64 -3.08 -7.08
N ILE A 393 -39.37 -3.27 -6.72
CA ILE A 393 -38.58 -2.27 -5.97
C ILE A 393 -37.86 -1.26 -6.91
N ALA A 394 -37.87 -1.48 -8.23
CA ALA A 394 -37.17 -0.65 -9.22
C ALA A 394 -37.94 0.62 -9.67
N HIS A 395 -38.85 1.17 -8.87
CA HIS A 395 -39.56 2.42 -9.18
C HIS A 395 -39.47 3.42 -8.02
N ASN A 396 -38.47 4.30 -8.08
CA ASN A 396 -38.53 5.74 -7.75
C ASN A 396 -37.21 6.25 -7.15
N LYS A 397 -36.50 7.07 -7.93
CA LYS A 397 -35.95 8.40 -7.58
C LYS A 397 -34.78 8.74 -8.50
N TYR A 398 -35.10 9.17 -9.72
CA TYR A 398 -34.21 10.05 -10.47
C TYR A 398 -34.59 11.48 -10.09
N ILE A 399 -33.79 12.13 -9.24
CA ILE A 399 -33.86 13.59 -9.05
C ILE A 399 -32.95 14.19 -10.12
N VAL A 400 -33.56 14.69 -11.19
CA VAL A 400 -32.90 15.52 -12.19
C VAL A 400 -32.89 16.95 -11.65
N LEU A 401 -31.74 17.44 -11.22
CA LEU A 401 -31.52 18.86 -10.99
C LEU A 401 -31.18 19.51 -12.34
N GLY A 402 -32.14 20.24 -12.91
CA GLY A 402 -31.90 21.15 -14.04
C GLY A 402 -31.21 22.45 -13.59
N PRO A 403 -30.59 23.21 -14.52
CA PRO A 403 -29.88 24.43 -14.18
C PRO A 403 -30.87 25.57 -13.87
N ALA A 404 -30.62 26.31 -12.79
CA ALA A 404 -31.30 27.57 -12.51
C ALA A 404 -30.60 28.71 -13.26
N ASN A 405 -31.41 29.53 -13.95
CA ASN A 405 -31.03 30.84 -14.49
C ASN A 405 -30.88 31.87 -13.37
#